data_AF-A0A1L9QQ32-F1
#
_entry.id   AF-A0A1L9QQ32-F1
#
_cell.length_a   1.000
_cell.length_b   1.000
_cell.length_c   1.000
_cell.angle_alpha   90.00
_cell.angle_beta   90.00
_cell.angle_gamma   90.00
#
_symmetry.space_group_name_H-M   'P 1'
#
loop_
_entity.id
_entity.type
_entity.pdbx_description
1 polymer ?
#
loop_
_entity_poly.entity_id
_entity_poly.type
_entity_poly.pdbx_seq_one_letter_code
_entity_poly.pdbx_strand_id
1 'polypeptide(L)'
;MIEYFFLANLAGTLNLAFSAFIGGIIGATATLIVFLLLSKKYDQEFKNIHSNTAKLKKLENKVFSLRNKNLDLVKQIARLQEEEKKLQAQVEGLQNALLIPESEEKKITTEIHKKVQGKPIKKIGLYKYILEGLEKNINFYNPQNHETFEKYLQSLQKPAEQLWESYRSDRVKVNYSDPSTQAAYLIRYYPHYVQMTYEILQQCSKTFAFGKKINACFFGAGPCPEVAGLAQFLTKYYPQTKEIFVHVYDIASDQWALSRAITKDFVLPNLWKGQFSGNAHHLDLCSANSFESVSEAIENSHLFVFQNCLNEIWNISTTKENIKFLLECAPLNSFIVIGDLRYAQNRYILEDIAEFVQRTNDYQIIMLDELDIPSSLRIPQMVTENLLTSVGGLVPRSHIKFMFLVIGKF
;
A
#
# COMPACT_ATOMS: atom_id res chain seq x y z
N MET A 1 -53.03 71.23 64.68
CA MET A 1 -52.71 71.61 63.28
C MET A 1 -51.22 71.92 63.08
N ILE A 2 -50.50 72.39 64.10
CA ILE A 2 -49.05 72.66 64.04
C ILE A 2 -48.18 71.39 64.17
N GLU A 3 -48.62 70.39 64.95
CA GLU A 3 -47.87 69.12 65.12
C GLU A 3 -47.84 68.25 63.85
N TYR A 4 -48.91 68.28 63.05
CA TYR A 4 -48.97 67.53 61.79
C TYR A 4 -47.99 68.05 60.73
N PHE A 5 -47.69 69.35 60.75
CA PHE A 5 -46.75 69.96 59.81
C PHE A 5 -45.30 69.59 60.16
N PHE A 6 -45.01 69.43 61.45
CA PHE A 6 -43.68 69.06 61.92
C PHE A 6 -43.35 67.59 61.62
N LEU A 7 -44.31 66.69 61.81
CA LEU A 7 -44.15 65.27 61.51
C LEU A 7 -44.01 65.00 60.00
N ALA A 8 -44.73 65.74 59.15
CA ALA A 8 -44.60 65.61 57.69
C ALA A 8 -43.23 66.07 57.17
N ASN A 9 -42.68 67.17 57.71
CA ASN A 9 -41.34 67.65 57.33
C ASN A 9 -40.21 66.74 57.85
N LEU A 10 -40.37 66.16 59.04
CA LEU A 10 -39.40 65.22 59.58
C LEU A 10 -39.38 63.91 58.79
N ALA A 11 -40.55 63.40 58.39
CA ALA A 11 -40.65 62.20 57.56
C ALA A 11 -40.06 62.42 56.15
N GLY A 12 -40.29 63.60 55.56
CA GLY A 12 -39.72 63.96 54.25
C GLY A 12 -38.19 64.06 54.27
N THR A 13 -37.62 64.68 55.30
CA THR A 13 -36.16 64.82 55.45
C THR A 13 -35.47 63.50 55.78
N LEU A 14 -36.11 62.63 56.59
CA LEU A 14 -35.58 61.28 56.87
C LEU A 14 -35.56 60.40 55.60
N ASN A 15 -36.61 60.45 54.78
CA ASN A 15 -36.67 59.70 53.52
C ASN A 15 -35.62 60.17 52.50
N LEU A 16 -35.39 61.48 52.41
CA LEU A 16 -34.33 62.03 51.56
C LEU A 16 -32.93 61.62 52.02
N ALA A 17 -32.66 61.67 53.33
CA ALA A 17 -31.38 61.24 53.89
C ALA A 17 -31.16 59.72 53.72
N PHE A 18 -32.19 58.90 53.92
CA PHE A 18 -32.12 57.45 53.76
C PHE A 18 -31.94 57.03 52.29
N SER A 19 -32.63 57.71 51.36
CA SER A 19 -32.46 57.49 49.92
C SER A 19 -31.05 57.88 49.45
N ALA A 20 -30.49 58.98 49.97
CA ALA A 20 -29.11 59.39 49.66
C ALA A 20 -28.07 58.40 50.21
N PHE A 21 -28.29 57.88 51.42
CA PHE A 21 -27.42 56.88 52.04
C PHE A 21 -27.43 55.53 51.28
N ILE A 22 -28.62 55.03 50.91
CA ILE A 22 -28.76 53.83 50.09
C ILE A 22 -28.11 54.04 48.71
N GLY A 23 -28.35 55.19 48.07
CA GLY A 23 -27.71 55.53 46.80
C GLY A 23 -26.18 55.52 46.86
N GLY A 24 -25.60 56.03 47.96
CA GLY A 24 -24.15 56.00 48.21
C GLY A 24 -23.59 54.59 48.36
N ILE A 25 -24.28 53.71 49.09
CA ILE A 25 -23.86 52.31 49.27
C ILE A 25 -23.93 51.53 47.96
N ILE A 26 -25.00 51.71 47.18
CA ILE A 26 -25.16 51.07 45.86
C ILE A 26 -24.06 51.56 44.90
N GLY A 27 -23.76 52.86 44.89
CA GLY A 27 -22.68 53.42 44.06
C GLY A 27 -21.30 52.86 44.41
N ALA A 28 -20.97 52.77 45.71
CA ALA A 28 -19.71 52.22 46.18
C ALA A 28 -19.57 50.71 45.89
N THR A 29 -20.64 49.94 46.09
CA THR A 29 -20.64 48.50 45.79
C THR A 29 -20.56 48.22 44.29
N ALA A 30 -21.25 48.97 43.44
CA ALA A 30 -21.13 48.85 41.99
C ALA A 30 -19.70 49.15 41.50
N THR A 31 -19.06 50.18 42.05
CA THR A 31 -17.67 50.53 41.73
C THR A 31 -16.70 49.42 42.15
N LEU A 32 -16.89 48.83 43.34
CA LEU A 32 -16.08 47.71 43.83
C LEU A 32 -16.26 46.44 42.98
N ILE A 33 -17.50 46.14 42.55
CA ILE A 33 -17.78 45.00 41.66
C ILE A 33 -17.11 45.18 40.30
N VAL A 34 -17.19 46.37 39.70
CA VAL A 34 -16.51 46.67 38.42
C VAL A 34 -15.00 46.51 38.58
N PHE A 35 -14.42 47.00 39.67
CA PHE A 35 -12.99 46.85 39.94
C PHE A 35 -12.57 45.37 40.10
N LEU A 36 -13.34 44.57 40.83
CA LEU A 36 -13.09 43.12 40.99
C LEU A 36 -13.23 42.34 39.68
N LEU A 37 -14.23 42.69 38.85
CA LEU A 37 -14.43 42.07 37.53
C LEU A 37 -13.28 42.41 36.57
N LEU A 38 -12.82 43.66 36.58
CA LEU A 38 -11.65 44.09 35.81
C LEU A 38 -10.39 43.35 36.29
N SER A 39 -10.16 43.28 37.60
CA SER A 39 -9.03 42.53 38.18
C SER A 39 -9.01 41.05 37.77
N LYS A 40 -10.16 40.36 37.83
CA LYS A 40 -10.26 38.96 37.38
C LYS A 40 -10.01 38.80 35.88
N LYS A 41 -10.49 39.75 35.06
CA LYS A 41 -10.25 39.74 33.61
C LYS A 41 -8.75 39.91 33.32
N TYR A 42 -8.08 40.84 33.99
CA TYR A 42 -6.64 41.05 33.87
C TYR A 42 -5.83 39.81 34.31
N ASP A 43 -6.20 39.14 35.39
CA ASP A 43 -5.53 37.90 35.83
C ASP A 43 -5.65 36.78 34.79
N GLN A 44 -6.83 36.64 34.17
CA GLN A 44 -7.04 35.62 33.14
C GLN A 44 -6.26 35.94 31.86
N GLU A 45 -6.24 37.20 31.43
CA GLU A 45 -5.43 37.64 30.30
C GLU A 45 -3.93 37.44 30.58
N PHE A 46 -3.47 37.74 31.80
CA PHE A 46 -2.08 37.52 32.20
C PHE A 46 -1.70 36.02 32.18
N LYS A 47 -2.57 35.12 32.66
CA LYS A 47 -2.38 33.67 32.56
C LYS A 47 -2.31 33.18 31.12
N ASN A 48 -3.19 33.72 30.26
CA ASN A 48 -3.19 33.40 28.83
C ASN A 48 -1.90 33.86 28.14
N ILE A 49 -1.43 35.07 28.45
CA ILE A 49 -0.14 35.58 27.96
C ILE A 49 0.99 34.66 28.40
N HIS A 50 1.06 34.32 29.69
CA HIS A 50 2.12 33.45 30.21
C HIS A 50 2.12 32.05 29.57
N SER A 51 0.93 31.46 29.37
CA SER A 51 0.76 30.19 28.65
C SER A 51 1.24 30.29 27.20
N ASN A 52 0.89 31.37 26.51
CA ASN A 52 1.30 31.60 25.12
C ASN A 52 2.82 31.85 25.02
N THR A 53 3.42 32.59 25.95
CA THR A 53 4.88 32.77 26.02
C THR A 53 5.60 31.44 26.21
N ALA A 54 5.09 30.54 27.07
CA ALA A 54 5.67 29.21 27.24
C ALA A 54 5.57 28.35 25.96
N LYS A 55 4.43 28.41 25.25
CA LYS A 55 4.25 27.73 23.96
C LYS A 55 5.20 28.28 22.89
N LEU A 56 5.37 29.61 22.83
CA LEU A 56 6.28 30.27 21.90
C LEU A 56 7.73 29.81 22.12
N LYS A 57 8.18 29.78 23.38
CA LYS A 57 9.52 29.30 23.75
C LYS A 57 9.74 27.82 23.38
N LYS A 58 8.71 26.98 23.51
CA LYS A 58 8.77 25.57 23.07
C LYS A 58 8.89 25.45 21.55
N LEU A 59 8.19 26.32 20.79
CA LEU A 59 8.30 26.36 19.34
C LEU A 59 9.66 26.87 18.88
N GLU A 60 10.21 27.91 19.50
CA GLU A 60 11.56 28.43 19.22
C GLU A 60 12.62 27.34 19.40
N ASN A 61 12.57 26.58 20.50
CA ASN A 61 13.47 25.45 20.74
C ASN A 61 13.32 24.36 19.67
N LYS A 62 12.09 24.07 19.21
CA LYS A 62 11.84 23.10 18.14
C LYS A 62 12.41 23.58 16.80
N VAL A 63 12.23 24.86 16.46
CA VAL A 63 12.79 25.48 15.25
C VAL A 63 14.32 25.44 15.29
N PHE A 64 14.93 25.75 16.43
CA PHE A 64 16.37 25.67 16.61
C PHE A 64 16.91 24.24 16.42
N SER A 65 16.24 23.24 17.02
CA SER A 65 16.57 21.82 16.83
C SER A 65 16.48 21.39 15.37
N LEU A 66 15.42 21.79 14.66
CA LEU A 66 15.24 21.48 13.24
C LEU A 66 16.30 22.14 12.36
N ARG A 67 16.71 23.39 12.65
CA ARG A 67 17.81 24.05 11.94
C ARG A 67 19.12 23.30 12.09
N ASN A 68 19.44 22.80 13.29
CA ASN A 68 20.65 22.02 13.52
C ASN A 68 20.61 20.68 12.79
N LYS A 69 19.46 19.99 12.76
CA LYS A 69 19.29 18.76 11.97
C LYS A 69 19.46 19.02 10.46
N ASN A 70 18.90 20.11 9.96
CA ASN A 70 19.05 20.49 8.55
C ASN A 70 20.52 20.77 8.20
N LEU A 71 21.26 21.46 9.08
CA LEU A 71 22.68 21.70 8.90
C LEU A 71 23.50 20.39 8.86
N ASP A 72 23.13 19.39 9.67
CA ASP A 72 23.78 18.08 9.63
C ASP A 72 23.49 17.32 8.34
N LEU A 73 22.23 17.34 7.87
CA LEU A 73 21.84 16.73 6.59
C LEU A 73 22.59 17.36 5.41
N VAL A 74 22.74 18.69 5.38
CA VAL A 74 23.52 19.39 4.34
C VAL A 74 24.98 18.92 4.34
N LYS A 75 25.58 18.67 5.52
CA LYS A 75 26.94 18.12 5.61
C LYS A 75 27.02 16.68 5.11
N GLN A 76 26.01 15.85 5.39
CA GLN A 76 25.95 14.48 4.89
C GLN A 76 25.82 14.43 3.36
N ILE A 77 24.96 15.28 2.78
CA ILE A 77 24.81 15.42 1.33
C ILE A 77 26.15 15.79 0.67
N ALA A 78 26.87 16.78 1.22
CA ALA A 78 28.17 17.18 0.70
C ALA A 78 29.21 16.04 0.73
N ARG A 79 29.18 15.17 1.76
CA ARG A 79 30.05 13.98 1.83
C ARG A 79 29.71 12.95 0.75
N LEU A 80 28.42 12.68 0.54
CA LEU A 80 27.96 11.72 -0.47
C LEU A 80 28.28 12.18 -1.89
N GLN A 81 28.15 13.48 -2.18
CA GLN A 81 28.52 14.05 -3.48
C GLN A 81 30.02 13.90 -3.77
N GLU A 82 30.87 14.03 -2.76
CA GLU A 82 32.31 13.81 -2.89
C GLU A 82 32.65 12.31 -3.11
N GLU A 83 31.90 11.40 -2.47
CA GLU A 83 32.04 9.96 -2.68
C GLU A 83 31.58 9.52 -4.08
N GLU A 84 30.46 10.05 -4.55
CA GLU A 84 29.96 9.83 -5.91
C GLU A 84 31.00 10.25 -6.95
N LYS A 85 31.61 11.44 -6.77
CA LYS A 85 32.66 11.92 -7.66
C LYS A 85 33.89 11.01 -7.68
N LYS A 86 34.27 10.44 -6.54
CA LYS A 86 35.37 9.45 -6.46
C LYS A 86 35.02 8.15 -7.19
N LEU A 87 33.79 7.65 -7.03
CA LEU A 87 33.33 6.45 -7.72
C LEU A 87 33.24 6.66 -9.23
N GLN A 88 32.75 7.81 -9.69
CA GLN A 88 32.73 8.16 -11.12
C GLN A 88 34.14 8.15 -11.72
N ALA A 89 35.12 8.75 -11.04
CA ALA A 89 36.53 8.70 -11.48
C ALA A 89 37.09 7.26 -11.52
N GLN A 90 36.70 6.39 -10.59
CA GLN A 90 37.09 4.97 -10.61
C GLN A 90 36.45 4.23 -11.79
N VAL A 91 35.18 4.48 -12.08
CA VAL A 91 34.48 3.87 -13.22
C VAL A 91 35.12 4.29 -14.54
N GLU A 92 35.43 5.58 -14.73
CA GLU A 92 36.15 6.05 -15.91
C GLU A 92 37.54 5.40 -16.03
N GLY A 93 38.27 5.26 -14.91
CA GLY A 93 39.55 4.56 -14.87
C GLY A 93 39.43 3.08 -15.29
N LEU A 94 38.40 2.39 -14.81
CA LEU A 94 38.14 1.00 -15.19
C LEU A 94 37.71 0.86 -16.65
N GLN A 95 36.85 1.76 -17.16
CA GLN A 95 36.42 1.77 -18.55
C GLN A 95 37.61 1.97 -19.51
N ASN A 96 38.53 2.87 -19.17
CA ASN A 96 39.76 3.07 -19.94
C ASN A 96 40.70 1.86 -19.86
N ALA A 97 40.75 1.15 -18.72
CA ALA A 97 41.53 -0.08 -18.58
C ALA A 97 40.89 -1.30 -19.28
N LEU A 98 39.58 -1.27 -19.52
CA LEU A 98 38.79 -2.31 -20.18
C LEU A 98 38.62 -2.11 -21.69
N LEU A 99 39.42 -1.23 -22.33
CA LEU A 99 39.57 -1.19 -23.79
C LEU A 99 40.26 -2.48 -24.29
N ILE A 100 39.51 -3.59 -24.22
CA ILE A 100 39.79 -4.84 -24.90
C ILE A 100 39.42 -4.61 -26.38
N PRO A 101 40.30 -4.95 -27.34
CA PRO A 101 39.97 -4.84 -28.75
C PRO A 101 38.65 -5.59 -29.05
N GLU A 102 37.74 -4.98 -29.81
CA GLU A 102 36.40 -5.52 -30.20
C GLU A 102 36.43 -6.97 -30.75
N SER A 103 37.61 -7.49 -31.11
CA SER A 103 37.83 -8.86 -31.57
C SER A 103 37.74 -9.93 -30.48
N GLU A 104 37.98 -9.62 -29.20
CA GLU A 104 37.88 -10.60 -28.10
C GLU A 104 36.48 -10.67 -27.48
N GLU A 105 35.73 -9.56 -27.49
CA GLU A 105 34.37 -9.49 -26.92
C GLU A 105 33.38 -10.42 -27.68
N LYS A 106 33.54 -10.55 -29.01
CA LYS A 106 32.78 -11.52 -29.82
C LYS A 106 33.09 -12.98 -29.46
N LYS A 107 34.32 -13.30 -29.03
CA LYS A 107 34.70 -14.68 -28.66
C LYS A 107 34.12 -15.06 -27.30
N ILE A 108 34.21 -14.17 -26.31
CA ILE A 108 33.72 -14.42 -24.95
C ILE A 108 32.18 -14.49 -24.91
N THR A 109 31.50 -13.61 -25.65
CA THR A 109 30.02 -13.63 -25.73
C THR A 109 29.48 -14.91 -26.37
N THR A 110 30.22 -15.49 -27.32
CA THR A 110 29.84 -16.74 -28.00
C THR A 110 30.05 -17.98 -27.12
N GLU A 111 31.06 -17.99 -26.24
CA GLU A 111 31.30 -19.10 -25.31
C GLU A 111 30.36 -19.09 -24.10
N ILE A 112 30.02 -17.92 -23.56
CA ILE A 112 29.06 -17.81 -22.43
C ILE A 112 27.64 -18.19 -22.88
N HIS A 113 27.23 -17.81 -24.10
CA HIS A 113 25.92 -18.21 -24.65
C HIS A 113 25.77 -19.72 -24.87
N LYS A 114 26.88 -20.46 -25.05
CA LYS A 114 26.84 -21.93 -25.20
C LYS A 114 26.72 -22.69 -23.88
N LYS A 115 27.08 -22.09 -22.74
CA LYS A 115 27.10 -22.79 -21.43
C LYS A 115 25.84 -22.59 -20.56
N VAL A 116 24.92 -21.67 -20.92
CA VAL A 116 23.71 -21.38 -20.12
C VAL A 116 22.40 -21.81 -20.80
N GLN A 117 22.45 -22.56 -21.90
CA GLN A 117 21.23 -23.15 -22.48
C GLN A 117 20.78 -24.41 -21.72
N GLY A 118 20.25 -24.19 -20.51
CA GLY A 118 19.14 -25.01 -20.04
C GLY A 118 18.01 -24.94 -21.07
N LYS A 119 17.44 -26.09 -21.41
CA LYS A 119 16.37 -26.23 -22.41
C LYS A 119 15.35 -25.08 -22.27
N PRO A 120 14.98 -24.38 -23.36
CA PRO A 120 13.96 -23.35 -23.29
C PRO A 120 12.66 -24.00 -22.84
N ILE A 121 12.21 -23.64 -21.65
CA ILE A 121 10.80 -23.80 -21.28
C ILE A 121 10.03 -23.14 -22.42
N LYS A 122 9.19 -23.92 -23.13
CA LYS A 122 8.37 -23.43 -24.24
C LYS A 122 7.75 -22.10 -23.81
N LYS A 123 8.13 -20.99 -24.47
CA LYS A 123 7.59 -19.63 -24.28
C LYS A 123 6.11 -19.56 -24.71
N ILE A 124 5.27 -20.36 -24.07
CA ILE A 124 3.83 -20.27 -24.17
C ILE A 124 3.42 -19.34 -23.02
N GLY A 125 3.04 -18.11 -23.36
CA GLY A 125 2.88 -17.00 -22.41
C GLY A 125 1.58 -17.07 -21.60
N LEU A 126 1.57 -16.42 -20.44
CA LEU A 126 0.43 -16.33 -19.49
C LEU A 126 -0.90 -16.01 -20.16
N TYR A 127 -0.90 -15.10 -21.15
CA TYR A 127 -2.10 -14.76 -21.92
C TYR A 127 -2.77 -15.97 -22.55
N LYS A 128 -2.01 -16.95 -23.06
CA LYS A 128 -2.62 -18.14 -23.66
C LYS A 128 -3.48 -18.90 -22.65
N TYR A 129 -2.95 -19.12 -21.44
CA TYR A 129 -3.64 -19.89 -20.40
C TYR A 129 -4.89 -19.15 -19.90
N ILE A 130 -4.80 -17.83 -19.77
CA ILE A 130 -5.93 -16.98 -19.38
C ILE A 130 -7.01 -17.01 -20.46
N LEU A 131 -6.65 -16.78 -21.72
CA LEU A 131 -7.62 -16.79 -22.83
C LEU A 131 -8.27 -18.15 -23.02
N GLU A 132 -7.50 -19.24 -22.92
CA GLU A 132 -8.03 -20.61 -22.97
C GLU A 132 -9.04 -20.86 -21.83
N GLY A 133 -8.74 -20.37 -20.63
CA GLY A 133 -9.65 -20.49 -19.49
C GLY A 133 -10.93 -19.68 -19.66
N LEU A 134 -10.83 -18.45 -20.17
CA LEU A 134 -12.00 -17.61 -20.48
C LEU A 134 -12.88 -18.23 -21.56
N GLU A 135 -12.28 -18.75 -22.64
CA GLU A 135 -12.99 -19.38 -23.75
C GLU A 135 -13.69 -20.68 -23.35
N LYS A 136 -13.10 -21.47 -22.44
CA LYS A 136 -13.68 -22.75 -21.99
C LYS A 136 -14.70 -22.62 -20.87
N ASN A 137 -14.85 -21.44 -20.27
CA ASN A 137 -15.76 -21.22 -19.15
C ASN A 137 -17.03 -20.50 -19.63
N ILE A 138 -18.16 -21.20 -19.61
CA ILE A 138 -19.45 -20.71 -20.10
C ILE A 138 -19.96 -19.45 -19.36
N ASN A 139 -19.51 -19.24 -18.13
CA ASN A 139 -19.87 -18.05 -17.34
C ASN A 139 -19.11 -16.79 -17.80
N PHE A 140 -18.02 -16.96 -18.56
CA PHE A 140 -17.31 -15.87 -19.23
C PHE A 140 -17.71 -15.77 -20.71
N TYR A 141 -17.55 -16.86 -21.46
CA TYR A 141 -17.80 -16.90 -22.89
C TYR A 141 -18.92 -17.88 -23.25
N ASN A 142 -20.02 -17.36 -23.77
CA ASN A 142 -21.07 -18.15 -24.40
C ASN A 142 -21.13 -17.88 -25.92
N PRO A 143 -20.80 -18.87 -26.78
CA PRO A 143 -20.89 -18.73 -28.23
C PRO A 143 -22.28 -18.32 -28.74
N GLN A 144 -23.35 -18.66 -28.02
CA GLN A 144 -24.72 -18.25 -28.40
C GLN A 144 -24.97 -16.76 -28.23
N ASN A 145 -24.29 -16.12 -27.27
CA ASN A 145 -24.44 -14.70 -26.97
C ASN A 145 -23.43 -13.83 -27.73
N HIS A 146 -22.20 -14.33 -27.88
CA HIS A 146 -21.09 -13.56 -28.43
C HIS A 146 -20.78 -13.89 -29.89
N GLU A 147 -21.27 -15.02 -30.40
CA GLU A 147 -20.97 -15.59 -31.72
C GLU A 147 -19.52 -16.05 -31.91
N THR A 148 -18.53 -15.17 -31.68
CA THR A 148 -17.10 -15.49 -31.73
C THR A 148 -16.36 -14.98 -30.50
N PHE A 149 -15.16 -15.51 -30.25
CA PHE A 149 -14.35 -15.08 -29.12
C PHE A 149 -13.81 -13.65 -29.32
N GLU A 150 -13.53 -13.22 -30.55
CA GLU A 150 -13.16 -11.83 -30.85
C GLU A 150 -14.27 -10.85 -30.50
N LYS A 151 -15.53 -11.17 -30.84
CA LYS A 151 -16.70 -10.37 -30.45
C LYS A 151 -16.87 -10.32 -28.93
N TYR A 152 -16.60 -11.42 -28.23
CA TYR A 152 -16.53 -11.43 -26.77
C TYR A 152 -15.46 -10.47 -26.25
N LEU A 153 -14.22 -10.51 -26.79
CA LEU A 153 -13.16 -9.58 -26.40
C LEU A 153 -13.54 -8.12 -26.67
N GLN A 154 -14.23 -7.83 -27.79
CA GLN A 154 -14.77 -6.51 -28.09
C GLN A 154 -15.81 -6.07 -27.05
N SER A 155 -16.66 -6.98 -26.58
CA SER A 155 -17.64 -6.66 -25.53
C SER A 155 -17.00 -6.27 -24.19
N LEU A 156 -15.75 -6.71 -23.95
CA LEU A 156 -14.99 -6.38 -22.73
C LEU A 156 -14.34 -4.99 -22.76
N GLN A 157 -14.38 -4.26 -23.89
CA GLN A 157 -13.76 -2.94 -24.00
C GLN A 157 -14.30 -1.96 -22.95
N LYS A 158 -15.61 -1.82 -22.83
CA LYS A 158 -16.21 -0.90 -21.85
C LYS A 158 -15.85 -1.25 -20.39
N PRO A 159 -15.97 -2.52 -19.93
CA PRO A 159 -15.43 -2.90 -18.62
C PRO A 159 -13.93 -2.60 -18.44
N ALA A 160 -13.11 -2.79 -19.48
CA ALA A 160 -11.68 -2.50 -19.43
C ALA A 160 -11.34 -1.00 -19.38
N GLU A 161 -12.16 -0.15 -19.99
CA GLU A 161 -12.08 1.31 -19.87
C GLU A 161 -12.47 1.76 -18.46
N GLN A 162 -13.58 1.25 -17.91
CA GLN A 162 -14.04 1.57 -16.56
C GLN A 162 -13.01 1.15 -15.49
N LEU A 163 -12.38 -0.01 -15.66
CA LEU A 163 -11.24 -0.41 -14.83
C LEU A 163 -10.10 0.60 -14.96
N TRP A 164 -9.70 0.94 -16.19
CA TRP A 164 -8.61 1.91 -16.40
C TRP A 164 -8.89 3.25 -15.73
N GLU A 165 -10.09 3.80 -15.87
CA GLU A 165 -10.52 5.02 -15.21
C GLU A 165 -10.44 4.90 -13.69
N SER A 166 -10.90 3.79 -13.12
CA SER A 166 -10.86 3.54 -11.68
C SER A 166 -9.43 3.57 -11.13
N TYR A 167 -8.49 2.93 -11.83
CA TYR A 167 -7.07 2.90 -11.45
C TYR A 167 -6.31 4.22 -11.68
N ARG A 168 -6.97 5.28 -12.17
CA ARG A 168 -6.35 6.63 -12.21
C ARG A 168 -6.50 7.41 -10.90
N SER A 169 -7.34 6.92 -9.99
CA SER A 169 -7.57 7.50 -8.68
C SER A 169 -6.68 6.82 -7.63
N ASP A 170 -6.26 7.56 -6.61
CA ASP A 170 -5.60 7.01 -5.41
C ASP A 170 -6.54 6.14 -4.56
N ARG A 171 -7.85 6.20 -4.82
CA ARG A 171 -8.88 5.34 -4.22
C ARG A 171 -9.61 4.60 -5.31
N VAL A 172 -9.29 3.32 -5.46
CA VAL A 172 -9.91 2.45 -6.44
C VAL A 172 -11.21 1.89 -5.87
N LYS A 173 -12.26 1.89 -6.68
CA LYS A 173 -13.55 1.28 -6.39
C LYS A 173 -14.05 0.58 -7.64
N VAL A 174 -14.12 -0.74 -7.57
CA VAL A 174 -14.53 -1.57 -8.71
C VAL A 174 -15.55 -2.59 -8.23
N ASN A 175 -16.57 -2.84 -9.05
CA ASN A 175 -17.51 -3.92 -8.79
C ASN A 175 -17.00 -5.22 -9.41
N TYR A 176 -16.41 -6.09 -8.59
CA TYR A 176 -15.90 -7.39 -9.04
C TYR A 176 -16.95 -8.50 -9.13
N SER A 177 -18.22 -8.22 -8.80
CA SER A 177 -19.30 -9.21 -8.98
C SER A 177 -19.67 -9.46 -10.44
N ASP A 178 -19.28 -8.58 -11.37
CA ASP A 178 -19.53 -8.74 -12.81
C ASP A 178 -18.45 -9.61 -13.48
N PRO A 179 -18.80 -10.75 -14.08
CA PRO A 179 -17.85 -11.57 -14.86
C PRO A 179 -17.13 -10.81 -15.96
N SER A 180 -17.74 -9.78 -16.57
CA SER A 180 -17.11 -8.98 -17.61
C SER A 180 -15.97 -8.12 -17.04
N THR A 181 -16.17 -7.53 -15.86
CA THR A 181 -15.13 -6.80 -15.13
C THR A 181 -13.99 -7.73 -14.73
N GLN A 182 -14.32 -8.92 -14.24
CA GLN A 182 -13.34 -9.96 -13.90
C GLN A 182 -12.49 -10.39 -15.10
N ALA A 183 -13.12 -10.68 -16.24
CA ALA A 183 -12.43 -11.06 -17.47
C ALA A 183 -11.53 -9.94 -18.00
N ALA A 184 -12.03 -8.70 -18.02
CA ALA A 184 -11.24 -7.53 -18.37
C ALA A 184 -10.03 -7.36 -17.45
N TYR A 185 -10.20 -7.58 -16.14
CA TYR A 185 -9.10 -7.55 -15.17
C TYR A 185 -8.06 -8.65 -15.43
N LEU A 186 -8.51 -9.89 -15.65
CA LEU A 186 -7.66 -11.05 -15.96
C LEU A 186 -6.82 -10.83 -17.21
N ILE A 187 -7.33 -10.17 -18.24
CA ILE A 187 -6.55 -9.90 -19.46
C ILE A 187 -5.62 -8.71 -19.24
N ARG A 188 -6.11 -7.65 -18.60
CA ARG A 188 -5.41 -6.35 -18.54
C ARG A 188 -4.34 -6.25 -17.47
N TYR A 189 -4.55 -6.82 -16.30
CA TYR A 189 -3.70 -6.58 -15.12
C TYR A 189 -3.03 -7.85 -14.60
N TYR A 190 -3.78 -8.95 -14.53
CA TYR A 190 -3.29 -10.20 -13.94
C TYR A 190 -1.90 -10.63 -14.45
N PRO A 191 -1.60 -10.67 -15.77
CA PRO A 191 -0.30 -11.14 -16.24
C PRO A 191 0.87 -10.28 -15.72
N HIS A 192 0.64 -8.97 -15.62
CA HIS A 192 1.64 -8.02 -15.12
C HIS A 192 1.81 -8.15 -13.60
N TYR A 193 0.75 -8.49 -12.87
CA TYR A 193 0.83 -8.73 -11.43
C TYR A 193 1.51 -10.07 -11.11
N VAL A 194 1.36 -11.09 -11.97
CA VAL A 194 2.20 -12.31 -11.91
C VAL A 194 3.68 -11.94 -12.03
N GLN A 195 4.04 -11.11 -13.03
CA GLN A 195 5.42 -10.67 -13.22
C GLN A 195 5.91 -9.84 -12.02
N MET A 196 5.10 -8.93 -11.48
CA MET A 196 5.47 -8.14 -10.31
C MET A 196 5.83 -9.01 -9.11
N THR A 197 4.99 -9.99 -8.74
CA THR A 197 5.30 -10.90 -7.61
C THR A 197 6.56 -11.72 -7.88
N TYR A 198 6.67 -12.28 -9.08
CA TYR A 198 7.85 -13.05 -9.48
C TYR A 198 9.14 -12.23 -9.35
N GLU A 199 9.14 -10.97 -9.80
CA GLU A 199 10.30 -10.10 -9.75
C GLU A 199 10.67 -9.71 -8.32
N ILE A 200 9.68 -9.38 -7.46
CA ILE A 200 9.93 -9.10 -6.04
C ILE A 200 10.59 -10.31 -5.36
N LEU A 201 10.04 -11.51 -5.54
CA LEU A 201 10.61 -12.74 -4.97
C LEU A 201 12.00 -13.03 -5.54
N GLN A 202 12.23 -12.77 -6.84
CA GLN A 202 13.54 -12.96 -7.46
C GLN A 202 14.63 -12.08 -6.83
N GLN A 203 14.35 -10.82 -6.51
CA GLN A 203 15.31 -9.90 -5.89
C GLN A 203 15.84 -10.44 -4.55
N CYS A 204 14.98 -11.10 -3.77
CA CYS A 204 15.32 -11.67 -2.47
C CYS A 204 15.53 -13.19 -2.51
N SER A 205 15.77 -13.77 -3.70
CA SER A 205 15.77 -15.22 -3.91
C SER A 205 16.72 -16.01 -2.99
N LYS A 206 17.84 -15.42 -2.58
CA LYS A 206 18.84 -16.04 -1.68
C LYS A 206 18.48 -15.96 -0.20
N THR A 207 17.53 -15.10 0.16
CA THR A 207 17.14 -14.84 1.55
C THR A 207 16.06 -15.80 2.02
N PHE A 208 15.18 -16.24 1.12
CA PHE A 208 14.13 -17.18 1.47
C PHE A 208 14.69 -18.56 1.86
N ALA A 209 14.00 -19.24 2.77
CA ALA A 209 14.36 -20.58 3.24
C ALA A 209 13.21 -21.58 3.02
N PHE A 210 12.73 -21.69 1.78
CA PHE A 210 11.59 -22.55 1.49
C PHE A 210 11.95 -24.04 1.46
N GLY A 211 11.15 -24.82 2.21
CA GLY A 211 11.28 -26.27 2.33
C GLY A 211 10.52 -27.03 1.23
N LYS A 212 10.19 -28.30 1.53
CA LYS A 212 9.41 -29.16 0.62
C LYS A 212 7.95 -28.72 0.48
N LYS A 213 7.42 -28.04 1.49
CA LYS A 213 6.06 -27.51 1.55
C LYS A 213 6.09 -26.03 1.90
N ILE A 214 5.22 -25.26 1.26
CA ILE A 214 5.00 -23.84 1.59
C ILE A 214 3.53 -23.66 1.91
N ASN A 215 3.25 -23.18 3.12
CA ASN A 215 1.99 -22.56 3.49
C ASN A 215 2.13 -21.05 3.30
N ALA A 216 1.19 -20.43 2.60
CA ALA A 216 1.22 -18.99 2.32
C ALA A 216 -0.16 -18.35 2.46
N CYS A 217 -0.20 -17.13 2.97
CA CYS A 217 -1.40 -16.30 3.08
C CYS A 217 -1.33 -15.15 2.06
N PHE A 218 -2.41 -14.97 1.31
CA PHE A 218 -2.54 -13.94 0.28
C PHE A 218 -3.70 -13.02 0.65
N PHE A 219 -3.44 -11.73 0.83
CA PHE A 219 -4.40 -10.75 1.34
C PHE A 219 -4.76 -9.73 0.28
N GLY A 220 -6.06 -9.44 0.13
CA GLY A 220 -6.57 -8.61 -0.97
C GLY A 220 -6.31 -9.24 -2.34
N ALA A 221 -6.38 -10.57 -2.39
CA ALA A 221 -5.77 -11.38 -3.43
C ALA A 221 -6.53 -11.38 -4.78
N GLY A 222 -7.79 -10.97 -4.80
CA GLY A 222 -8.62 -10.96 -6.01
C GLY A 222 -8.55 -12.30 -6.78
N PRO A 223 -8.15 -12.31 -8.07
CA PRO A 223 -7.98 -13.53 -8.88
C PRO A 223 -6.69 -14.34 -8.59
N CYS A 224 -5.86 -13.90 -7.64
CA CYS A 224 -4.62 -14.53 -7.18
C CYS A 224 -3.44 -14.60 -8.17
N PRO A 225 -3.07 -13.51 -8.89
CA PRO A 225 -1.87 -13.49 -9.73
C PRO A 225 -0.59 -13.78 -8.94
N GLU A 226 -0.54 -13.40 -7.67
CA GLU A 226 0.61 -13.60 -6.79
C GLU A 226 0.92 -15.08 -6.53
N VAL A 227 -0.11 -15.96 -6.53
CA VAL A 227 0.09 -17.41 -6.44
C VAL A 227 0.79 -17.94 -7.70
N ALA A 228 0.42 -17.43 -8.88
CA ALA A 228 1.09 -17.78 -10.13
C ALA A 228 2.54 -17.24 -10.18
N GLY A 229 2.78 -16.03 -9.64
CA GLY A 229 4.12 -15.47 -9.49
C GLY A 229 5.00 -16.31 -8.55
N LEU A 230 4.44 -16.74 -7.42
CA LEU A 230 5.10 -17.66 -6.49
C LEU A 230 5.40 -19.01 -7.16
N ALA A 231 4.44 -19.62 -7.85
CA ALA A 231 4.64 -20.87 -8.58
C ALA A 231 5.81 -20.78 -9.57
N GLN A 232 5.86 -19.72 -10.36
CA GLN A 232 6.94 -19.49 -11.32
C GLN A 232 8.30 -19.32 -10.62
N PHE A 233 8.32 -18.59 -9.50
CA PHE A 233 9.51 -18.40 -8.68
C PHE A 233 10.02 -19.73 -8.12
N LEU A 234 9.15 -20.54 -7.50
CA LEU A 234 9.52 -21.81 -6.89
C LEU A 234 10.02 -22.83 -7.92
N THR A 235 9.38 -22.91 -9.08
CA THR A 235 9.83 -23.77 -10.18
C THR A 235 11.28 -23.48 -10.58
N LYS A 236 11.70 -22.21 -10.51
CA LYS A 236 13.04 -21.79 -10.93
C LYS A 236 14.08 -21.84 -9.80
N TYR A 237 13.73 -21.38 -8.61
CA TYR A 237 14.68 -21.15 -7.51
C TYR A 237 14.60 -22.21 -6.40
N TYR A 238 13.47 -22.90 -6.27
CA TYR A 238 13.21 -23.88 -5.19
C TYR A 238 12.63 -25.20 -5.75
N PRO A 239 13.34 -25.90 -6.67
CA PRO A 239 12.83 -27.12 -7.32
C PRO A 239 12.57 -28.28 -6.34
N GLN A 240 13.10 -28.20 -5.12
CA GLN A 240 12.83 -29.14 -4.03
C GLN A 240 11.44 -28.98 -3.41
N THR A 241 10.80 -27.82 -3.54
CA THR A 241 9.43 -27.60 -3.09
C THR A 241 8.49 -28.46 -3.95
N LYS A 242 7.57 -29.18 -3.30
CA LYS A 242 6.64 -30.12 -3.94
C LYS A 242 5.18 -29.79 -3.66
N GLU A 243 4.91 -29.03 -2.62
CA GLU A 243 3.55 -28.69 -2.19
C GLU A 243 3.44 -27.20 -1.90
N ILE A 244 2.40 -26.58 -2.44
CA ILE A 244 1.98 -25.22 -2.10
C ILE A 244 0.57 -25.35 -1.52
N PHE A 245 0.41 -24.88 -0.29
CA PHE A 245 -0.86 -24.70 0.37
C PHE A 245 -1.11 -23.21 0.55
N VAL A 246 -2.27 -22.72 0.09
CA VAL A 246 -2.59 -21.28 0.13
C VAL A 246 -3.84 -20.99 0.94
N HIS A 247 -3.78 -19.94 1.76
CA HIS A 247 -4.95 -19.26 2.30
C HIS A 247 -5.13 -17.95 1.54
N VAL A 248 -6.31 -17.74 0.97
CA VAL A 248 -6.62 -16.58 0.15
C VAL A 248 -7.70 -15.76 0.83
N TYR A 249 -7.41 -14.50 1.10
CA TYR A 249 -8.24 -13.58 1.85
C TYR A 249 -8.62 -12.37 1.00
N ASP A 250 -9.92 -12.11 0.90
CA ASP A 250 -10.44 -10.96 0.14
C ASP A 250 -11.83 -10.58 0.66
N ILE A 251 -12.19 -9.29 0.60
CA ILE A 251 -13.54 -8.83 0.98
C ILE A 251 -14.60 -9.36 -0.01
N ALA A 252 -14.22 -9.55 -1.27
CA ALA A 252 -15.04 -10.08 -2.35
C ALA A 252 -14.72 -11.55 -2.66
N SER A 253 -14.30 -12.34 -1.67
CA SER A 253 -13.78 -13.71 -1.87
C SER A 253 -14.68 -14.60 -2.72
N ASP A 254 -15.99 -14.59 -2.47
CA ASP A 254 -16.98 -15.39 -3.21
C ASP A 254 -17.18 -14.88 -4.64
N GLN A 255 -17.05 -13.57 -4.85
CA GLN A 255 -17.22 -12.95 -6.18
C GLN A 255 -16.07 -13.40 -7.11
N TRP A 256 -14.87 -13.57 -6.57
CA TRP A 256 -13.68 -13.97 -7.34
C TRP A 256 -13.63 -15.46 -7.72
N ALA A 257 -14.60 -16.27 -7.34
CA ALA A 257 -14.59 -17.71 -7.58
C ALA A 257 -14.33 -18.08 -9.06
N LEU A 258 -14.97 -17.36 -10.00
CA LEU A 258 -14.80 -17.59 -11.43
C LEU A 258 -13.36 -17.32 -11.90
N SER A 259 -12.79 -16.18 -11.52
CA SER A 259 -11.42 -15.84 -11.92
C SER A 259 -10.36 -16.70 -11.23
N ARG A 260 -10.59 -17.07 -9.96
CA ARG A 260 -9.70 -17.99 -9.24
C ARG A 260 -9.71 -19.38 -9.85
N ALA A 261 -10.83 -19.83 -10.41
CA ALA A 261 -10.87 -21.06 -11.19
C ALA A 261 -9.96 -20.98 -12.44
N ILE A 262 -9.92 -19.82 -13.13
CA ILE A 262 -8.97 -19.63 -14.24
C ILE A 262 -7.52 -19.76 -13.77
N THR A 263 -7.16 -19.13 -12.66
CA THR A 263 -5.83 -19.27 -12.05
C THR A 263 -5.52 -20.74 -11.72
N LYS A 264 -6.44 -21.42 -11.05
CA LYS A 264 -6.25 -22.80 -10.56
C LYS A 264 -6.18 -23.83 -11.68
N ASP A 265 -7.08 -23.76 -12.65
CA ASP A 265 -7.32 -24.85 -13.58
C ASP A 265 -6.58 -24.64 -14.92
N PHE A 266 -6.22 -23.39 -15.26
CA PHE A 266 -5.58 -23.07 -16.53
C PHE A 266 -4.17 -22.48 -16.35
N VAL A 267 -3.97 -21.55 -15.41
CA VAL A 267 -2.67 -20.89 -15.25
C VAL A 267 -1.67 -21.76 -14.48
N LEU A 268 -2.02 -22.16 -13.26
CA LEU A 268 -1.11 -22.87 -12.34
C LEU A 268 -0.56 -24.19 -12.88
N PRO A 269 -1.34 -25.07 -13.54
CA PRO A 269 -0.83 -26.35 -14.05
C PRO A 269 0.29 -26.21 -15.09
N ASN A 270 0.39 -25.03 -15.71
CA ASN A 270 1.42 -24.69 -16.67
C ASN A 270 2.67 -24.05 -16.03
N LEU A 271 2.56 -23.51 -14.81
CA LEU A 271 3.65 -22.86 -14.07
C LEU A 271 4.25 -23.75 -12.97
N TRP A 272 3.45 -24.68 -12.42
CA TRP A 272 3.79 -25.54 -11.30
C TRP A 272 3.49 -27.00 -11.61
N LYS A 273 4.42 -27.90 -11.24
CA LYS A 273 4.25 -29.35 -11.38
C LYS A 273 4.06 -30.08 -10.06
N GLY A 274 4.20 -29.39 -8.95
CA GLY A 274 3.93 -29.95 -7.63
C GLY A 274 2.43 -29.98 -7.31
N GLN A 275 2.13 -30.42 -6.10
CA GLN A 275 0.79 -30.35 -5.54
C GLN A 275 0.44 -28.89 -5.20
N PHE A 276 -0.80 -28.53 -5.49
CA PHE A 276 -1.37 -27.23 -5.18
C PHE A 276 -2.72 -27.44 -4.51
N SER A 277 -2.92 -26.81 -3.36
CA SER A 277 -4.18 -26.80 -2.63
C SER A 277 -4.35 -25.48 -1.90
N GLY A 278 -5.56 -25.19 -1.46
CA GLY A 278 -5.81 -23.99 -0.69
C GLY A 278 -7.28 -23.67 -0.55
N ASN A 279 -7.54 -22.67 0.27
CA ASN A 279 -8.88 -22.23 0.64
C ASN A 279 -9.00 -20.71 0.43
N ALA A 280 -10.19 -20.31 0.01
CA ALA A 280 -10.59 -18.92 -0.11
C ALA A 280 -11.52 -18.56 1.06
N HIS A 281 -11.24 -17.43 1.70
CA HIS A 281 -11.98 -16.95 2.85
C HIS A 281 -12.35 -15.48 2.65
N HIS A 282 -13.53 -15.10 3.13
CA HIS A 282 -13.89 -13.69 3.26
C HIS A 282 -13.07 -13.07 4.40
N LEU A 283 -12.44 -11.93 4.14
CA LEU A 283 -11.75 -11.15 5.16
C LEU A 283 -11.67 -9.69 4.72
N ASP A 284 -12.14 -8.78 5.57
CA ASP A 284 -12.02 -7.34 5.34
C ASP A 284 -10.78 -6.76 6.04
N LEU A 285 -9.80 -6.32 5.24
CA LEU A 285 -8.57 -5.68 5.73
C LEU A 285 -8.85 -4.39 6.52
N CYS A 286 -10.00 -3.75 6.29
CA CYS A 286 -10.40 -2.49 6.91
C CYS A 286 -11.27 -2.67 8.17
N SER A 287 -11.68 -3.89 8.48
CA SER A 287 -12.42 -4.23 9.70
C SER A 287 -11.46 -4.47 10.86
N ALA A 288 -11.80 -3.94 12.03
CA ALA A 288 -10.98 -4.08 13.24
C ALA A 288 -10.86 -5.55 13.63
N ASN A 289 -9.65 -5.96 14.01
CA ASN A 289 -9.33 -7.29 14.52
C ASN A 289 -9.67 -8.43 13.53
N SER A 290 -9.80 -8.14 12.23
CA SER A 290 -10.19 -9.16 11.25
C SER A 290 -9.17 -10.29 11.15
N PHE A 291 -7.91 -10.01 11.47
CA PHE A 291 -6.82 -10.98 11.45
C PHE A 291 -6.86 -11.97 12.62
N GLU A 292 -7.51 -11.62 13.74
CA GLU A 292 -7.67 -12.55 14.87
C GLU A 292 -8.41 -13.81 14.45
N SER A 293 -9.39 -13.70 13.55
CA SER A 293 -10.18 -14.83 13.04
C SER A 293 -9.36 -15.82 12.18
N VAL A 294 -8.16 -15.44 11.76
CA VAL A 294 -7.28 -16.24 10.89
C VAL A 294 -5.89 -16.43 11.50
N SER A 295 -5.73 -16.22 12.80
CA SER A 295 -4.45 -16.35 13.51
C SER A 295 -3.83 -17.74 13.35
N GLU A 296 -4.63 -18.80 13.42
CA GLU A 296 -4.16 -20.17 13.22
C GLU A 296 -3.52 -20.36 11.83
N ALA A 297 -4.14 -19.80 10.78
CA ALA A 297 -3.57 -19.86 9.44
C ALA A 297 -2.29 -19.02 9.33
N ILE A 298 -2.21 -17.90 10.06
CA ILE A 298 -1.02 -17.05 10.13
C ILE A 298 0.14 -17.79 10.80
N GLU A 299 -0.08 -18.36 11.99
CA GLU A 299 0.93 -19.06 12.78
C GLU A 299 1.52 -20.28 12.05
N ASN A 300 0.75 -20.87 11.13
CA ASN A 300 1.16 -22.02 10.32
C ASN A 300 1.71 -21.66 8.93
N SER A 301 1.89 -20.37 8.61
CA SER A 301 2.32 -19.91 7.28
C SER A 301 3.76 -19.37 7.25
N HIS A 302 4.44 -19.54 6.12
CA HIS A 302 5.83 -19.09 5.92
C HIS A 302 5.93 -17.82 5.08
N LEU A 303 4.89 -17.49 4.33
CA LEU A 303 4.89 -16.38 3.39
C LEU A 303 3.55 -15.65 3.46
N PHE A 304 3.60 -14.34 3.58
CA PHE A 304 2.44 -13.45 3.59
C PHE A 304 2.59 -12.46 2.45
N VAL A 305 1.60 -12.36 1.57
CA VAL A 305 1.68 -11.49 0.40
C VAL A 305 0.48 -10.56 0.33
N PHE A 306 0.77 -9.28 0.13
CA PHE A 306 -0.19 -8.24 -0.23
C PHE A 306 0.22 -7.70 -1.60
N GLN A 307 -0.69 -7.76 -2.56
CA GLN A 307 -0.41 -7.24 -3.90
C GLN A 307 -1.56 -6.42 -4.47
N ASN A 308 -1.26 -5.19 -4.91
CA ASN A 308 -2.21 -4.31 -5.60
C ASN A 308 -3.57 -4.26 -4.88
N CYS A 309 -3.54 -4.03 -3.57
CA CYS A 309 -4.73 -3.97 -2.73
C CYS A 309 -4.72 -2.76 -1.79
N LEU A 310 -3.58 -2.08 -1.63
CA LEU A 310 -3.44 -0.97 -0.69
C LEU A 310 -4.18 0.29 -1.13
N ASN A 311 -4.35 0.47 -2.43
CA ASN A 311 -5.10 1.55 -3.06
C ASN A 311 -6.63 1.36 -2.98
N GLU A 312 -7.08 0.20 -2.48
CA GLU A 312 -8.50 -0.12 -2.22
C GLU A 312 -8.84 -0.02 -0.73
N ILE A 313 -7.84 0.21 0.14
CA ILE A 313 -8.03 0.42 1.58
C ILE A 313 -8.69 1.78 1.82
N TRP A 314 -9.84 1.75 2.49
CA TRP A 314 -10.54 2.97 2.93
C TRP A 314 -10.26 3.32 4.40
N ASN A 315 -9.82 2.36 5.22
CA ASN A 315 -9.46 2.56 6.62
C ASN A 315 -8.00 2.20 6.90
N ILE A 316 -7.10 3.11 6.56
CA ILE A 316 -5.65 2.93 6.68
C ILE A 316 -5.23 2.59 8.11
N SER A 317 -5.81 3.26 9.11
CA SER A 317 -5.44 3.05 10.51
C SER A 317 -5.74 1.62 10.95
N THR A 318 -6.93 1.10 10.63
CA THR A 318 -7.30 -0.27 10.99
C THR A 318 -6.49 -1.30 10.24
N THR A 319 -6.25 -1.11 8.94
CA THR A 319 -5.41 -2.05 8.18
C THR A 319 -3.97 -2.09 8.69
N LYS A 320 -3.43 -0.95 9.14
CA LYS A 320 -2.13 -0.93 9.82
C LYS A 320 -2.11 -1.76 11.09
N GLU A 321 -3.11 -1.62 11.96
CA GLU A 321 -3.18 -2.45 13.17
C GLU A 321 -3.31 -3.95 12.85
N ASN A 322 -4.09 -4.30 11.82
CA ASN A 322 -4.20 -5.68 11.34
C ASN A 322 -2.85 -6.22 10.80
N ILE A 323 -2.06 -5.40 10.09
CA ILE A 323 -0.72 -5.80 9.62
C ILE A 323 0.27 -5.91 10.78
N LYS A 324 0.16 -5.08 11.82
CA LYS A 324 0.98 -5.24 13.03
C LYS A 324 0.68 -6.54 13.75
N PHE A 325 -0.61 -6.87 13.91
CA PHE A 325 -1.04 -8.16 14.43
C PHE A 325 -0.48 -9.32 13.61
N LEU A 326 -0.53 -9.21 12.28
CA LEU A 326 0.11 -10.20 11.39
C LEU A 326 1.58 -10.40 11.71
N LEU A 327 2.35 -9.29 11.82
CA LEU A 327 3.77 -9.36 12.14
C LEU A 327 3.95 -10.12 13.45
N GLU A 328 3.29 -9.69 14.52
CA GLU A 328 3.35 -10.28 15.85
C GLU A 328 3.08 -11.80 15.85
N CYS A 329 2.04 -12.26 15.14
CA CYS A 329 1.65 -13.67 15.05
C CYS A 329 2.45 -14.51 14.04
N ALA A 330 3.12 -13.88 13.06
CA ALA A 330 3.87 -14.62 12.04
C ALA A 330 4.95 -15.49 12.71
N PRO A 331 5.18 -16.74 12.27
CA PRO A 331 6.20 -17.59 12.88
C PRO A 331 7.62 -17.13 12.52
N LEU A 332 8.63 -17.60 13.27
CA LEU A 332 10.03 -17.41 12.90
C LEU A 332 10.33 -18.03 11.53
N ASN A 333 11.31 -17.46 10.81
CA ASN A 333 11.66 -17.82 9.43
C ASN A 333 10.52 -17.62 8.42
N SER A 334 9.62 -16.68 8.69
CA SER A 334 8.57 -16.28 7.75
C SER A 334 8.89 -14.94 7.09
N PHE A 335 8.21 -14.68 5.98
CA PHE A 335 8.42 -13.48 5.16
C PHE A 335 7.10 -12.80 4.84
N ILE A 336 7.11 -11.47 4.95
CA ILE A 336 6.01 -10.61 4.52
C ILE A 336 6.46 -9.86 3.28
N VAL A 337 5.68 -9.96 2.20
CA VAL A 337 5.92 -9.31 0.91
C VAL A 337 4.73 -8.41 0.60
N ILE A 338 4.98 -7.11 0.49
CA ILE A 338 3.97 -6.12 0.12
C ILE A 338 4.44 -5.49 -1.19
N GLY A 339 3.69 -5.65 -2.27
CA GLY A 339 4.02 -5.08 -3.58
C GLY A 339 2.83 -4.35 -4.18
N ASP A 340 2.96 -3.05 -4.43
CA ASP A 340 1.83 -2.26 -4.91
C ASP A 340 2.24 -1.18 -5.92
N LEU A 341 1.27 -0.63 -6.63
CA LEU A 341 1.46 0.49 -7.54
C LEU A 341 1.87 1.75 -6.76
N ARG A 342 2.52 2.69 -7.45
CA ARG A 342 3.12 3.90 -6.87
C ARG A 342 2.10 5.02 -6.60
N TYR A 343 1.08 4.72 -5.81
CA TYR A 343 0.14 5.73 -5.28
C TYR A 343 0.69 6.36 -4.00
N ALA A 344 0.31 7.61 -3.72
CA ALA A 344 0.78 8.32 -2.53
C ALA A 344 0.34 7.63 -1.23
N GLN A 345 -0.90 7.12 -1.19
CA GLN A 345 -1.42 6.34 -0.06
C GLN A 345 -0.60 5.08 0.19
N ASN A 346 -0.25 4.34 -0.88
CA ASN A 346 0.51 3.10 -0.76
C ASN A 346 1.90 3.35 -0.19
N ARG A 347 2.60 4.39 -0.67
CA ARG A 347 3.89 4.80 -0.12
C ARG A 347 3.81 5.07 1.36
N TYR A 348 2.82 5.85 1.78
CA TYR A 348 2.60 6.16 3.20
C TYR A 348 2.40 4.89 4.05
N ILE A 349 1.60 3.93 3.56
CA ILE A 349 1.38 2.66 4.26
C ILE A 349 2.68 1.85 4.38
N LEU A 350 3.46 1.73 3.29
CA LEU A 350 4.72 0.98 3.30
C LEU A 350 5.77 1.61 4.23
N GLU A 351 5.94 2.93 4.17
CA GLU A 351 6.89 3.66 5.02
C GLU A 351 6.56 3.53 6.51
N ASP A 352 5.27 3.55 6.85
CA ASP A 352 4.84 3.39 8.24
C ASP A 352 5.03 1.96 8.77
N ILE A 353 4.74 0.95 7.95
CA ILE A 353 5.02 -0.46 8.29
C ILE A 353 6.54 -0.65 8.47
N ALA A 354 7.35 -0.07 7.57
CA ALA A 354 8.80 -0.12 7.67
C ALA A 354 9.32 0.55 8.96
N GLU A 355 8.78 1.71 9.34
CA GLU A 355 9.13 2.39 10.59
C GLU A 355 8.77 1.55 11.83
N PHE A 356 7.61 0.88 11.81
CA PHE A 356 7.23 -0.06 12.88
C PHE A 356 8.23 -1.22 12.99
N VAL A 357 8.53 -1.87 11.86
CA VAL A 357 9.48 -3.00 11.79
C VAL A 357 10.87 -2.62 12.29
N GLN A 358 11.36 -1.41 11.98
CA GLN A 358 12.67 -0.93 12.43
C GLN A 358 12.77 -0.73 13.95
N ARG A 359 11.64 -0.60 14.64
CA ARG A 359 11.58 -0.43 16.11
C ARG A 359 11.47 -1.76 16.86
N THR A 360 11.20 -2.85 16.14
CA THR A 360 11.04 -4.20 16.68
C THR A 360 12.27 -5.05 16.37
N ASN A 361 12.79 -5.79 17.36
CA ASN A 361 14.04 -6.54 17.20
C ASN A 361 13.87 -7.88 16.46
N ASP A 362 12.65 -8.41 16.34
CA ASP A 362 12.38 -9.74 15.79
C ASP A 362 12.31 -9.77 14.25
N TYR A 363 12.43 -8.60 13.61
CA TYR A 363 12.25 -8.44 12.18
C TYR A 363 13.41 -7.69 11.54
N GLN A 364 13.61 -7.96 10.25
CA GLN A 364 14.51 -7.23 9.41
C GLN A 364 13.81 -6.82 8.12
N ILE A 365 13.96 -5.55 7.74
CA ILE A 365 13.65 -5.12 6.37
C ILE A 365 14.73 -5.71 5.47
N ILE A 366 14.35 -6.67 4.63
CA ILE A 366 15.22 -7.28 3.64
C ILE A 366 15.38 -6.33 2.45
N MET A 367 14.28 -5.71 2.02
CA MET A 367 14.28 -4.79 0.89
C MET A 367 13.09 -3.84 0.98
N LEU A 368 13.32 -2.55 0.70
CA LEU A 368 12.31 -1.54 0.46
C LEU A 368 12.75 -0.75 -0.76
N ASP A 369 12.05 -0.91 -1.88
CA ASP A 369 12.51 -0.36 -3.17
C ASP A 369 11.35 -0.12 -4.15
N GLU A 370 11.68 0.49 -5.28
CA GLU A 370 10.79 0.79 -6.39
C GLU A 370 11.36 0.28 -7.71
N LEU A 371 10.56 -0.45 -8.47
CA LEU A 371 10.97 -0.98 -9.77
C LEU A 371 10.09 -0.45 -10.89
N ASP A 372 10.73 -0.15 -12.02
CA ASP A 372 10.09 0.14 -13.30
C ASP A 372 10.66 -0.87 -14.30
N ILE A 373 9.91 -1.94 -14.55
CA ILE A 373 10.36 -3.03 -15.40
C ILE A 373 9.58 -3.02 -16.72
N PRO A 374 10.25 -3.25 -17.87
CA PRO A 374 9.54 -3.56 -19.09
C PRO A 374 8.78 -4.88 -18.93
N SER A 375 7.53 -4.90 -19.38
CA SER A 375 6.73 -6.12 -19.44
C SER A 375 7.41 -7.10 -20.40
N SER A 376 7.77 -8.28 -19.91
CA SER A 376 8.37 -9.33 -20.73
C SER A 376 7.32 -10.14 -21.53
N LEU A 377 6.05 -9.82 -21.32
CA LEU A 377 4.92 -10.55 -21.86
C LEU A 377 4.61 -10.14 -23.30
N ARG A 378 4.54 -11.14 -24.18
CA ARG A 378 3.99 -10.96 -25.53
C ARG A 378 2.46 -11.02 -25.46
N ILE A 379 1.81 -9.88 -25.66
CA ILE A 379 0.36 -9.78 -25.74
C ILE A 379 -0.08 -10.35 -27.12
N PRO A 380 -1.04 -11.30 -27.17
CA PRO A 380 -1.52 -11.83 -28.44
C PRO A 380 -2.18 -10.76 -29.31
N GLN A 381 -2.00 -10.87 -30.63
CA GLN A 381 -2.58 -9.94 -31.61
C GLN A 381 -4.10 -9.83 -31.46
N MET A 382 -4.78 -10.96 -31.26
CA MET A 382 -6.23 -11.00 -31.01
C MET A 382 -6.66 -10.11 -29.82
N VAL A 383 -5.85 -10.00 -28.76
CA VAL A 383 -6.14 -9.13 -27.62
C VAL A 383 -5.92 -7.66 -27.99
N THR A 384 -4.81 -7.34 -28.68
CA THR A 384 -4.52 -5.95 -29.07
C THR A 384 -5.44 -5.43 -30.16
N GLU A 385 -6.02 -6.29 -30.99
CA GLU A 385 -6.95 -5.89 -32.05
C GLU A 385 -8.39 -5.77 -31.56
N ASN A 386 -8.79 -6.58 -30.56
CA ASN A 386 -10.18 -6.67 -30.14
C ASN A 386 -10.48 -6.10 -28.75
N LEU A 387 -9.49 -5.92 -27.87
CA LEU A 387 -9.69 -5.40 -26.51
C LEU A 387 -8.75 -4.25 -26.18
N LEU A 388 -7.44 -4.44 -26.30
CA LEU A 388 -6.42 -3.43 -25.95
C LEU A 388 -5.97 -2.66 -27.20
N THR A 389 -6.92 -1.93 -27.81
CA THR A 389 -6.80 -1.29 -29.13
C THR A 389 -5.99 0.01 -29.13
N SER A 390 -5.47 0.44 -27.99
CA SER A 390 -4.80 1.74 -27.78
C SER A 390 -5.71 2.97 -27.92
N VAL A 391 -7.03 2.79 -27.97
CA VAL A 391 -8.05 3.86 -27.98
C VAL A 391 -8.75 3.92 -26.62
N GLY A 392 -9.22 5.08 -26.16
CA GLY A 392 -10.10 5.17 -24.98
C GLY A 392 -9.48 4.72 -23.64
N GLY A 393 -8.15 4.66 -23.53
CA GLY A 393 -7.48 4.09 -22.35
C GLY A 393 -7.28 2.58 -22.41
N LEU A 394 -7.64 1.92 -23.52
CA LEU A 394 -7.37 0.50 -23.83
C LEU A 394 -5.92 0.27 -24.27
N VAL A 395 -4.96 0.87 -23.56
CA VAL A 395 -3.54 0.81 -23.90
C VAL A 395 -2.92 -0.48 -23.37
N PRO A 396 -2.29 -1.31 -24.23
CA PRO A 396 -1.51 -2.45 -23.78
C PRO A 396 -0.37 -2.00 -22.86
N ARG A 397 -0.26 -2.61 -21.68
CA ARG A 397 0.75 -2.22 -20.70
C ARG A 397 2.14 -2.72 -21.15
N SER A 398 3.08 -1.79 -21.35
CA SER A 398 4.46 -2.11 -21.72
C SER A 398 5.44 -2.04 -20.55
N HIS A 399 5.07 -1.39 -19.44
CA HIS A 399 5.90 -1.27 -18.23
C HIS A 399 5.09 -1.53 -16.97
N ILE A 400 5.77 -2.01 -15.93
CA ILE A 400 5.18 -2.28 -14.62
C ILE A 400 5.96 -1.45 -13.61
N LYS A 401 5.32 -0.39 -13.11
CA LYS A 401 5.89 0.51 -12.11
C LYS A 401 5.26 0.20 -10.76
N PHE A 402 6.08 -0.22 -9.81
CA PHE A 402 5.61 -0.60 -8.49
C PHE A 402 6.63 -0.24 -7.44
N MET A 403 6.19 -0.32 -6.19
CA MET A 403 7.00 -0.23 -4.99
C MET A 403 6.74 -1.47 -4.14
N PHE A 404 7.72 -1.87 -3.35
CA PHE A 404 7.57 -3.08 -2.56
C PHE A 404 8.40 -3.04 -1.28
N LEU A 405 7.96 -3.82 -0.31
CA LEU A 405 8.58 -4.04 0.99
C LEU A 405 8.64 -5.54 1.24
N VAL A 406 9.83 -6.05 1.56
CA VAL A 406 10.09 -7.42 1.99
C VAL A 406 10.63 -7.40 3.41
N ILE A 407 9.92 -8.07 4.31
CA ILE A 407 10.28 -8.19 5.74
C ILE A 407 10.51 -9.66 6.02
N GLY A 408 11.59 -9.98 6.74
CA GLY A 408 11.83 -11.30 7.31
C GLY A 408 11.69 -11.27 8.82
N LYS A 409 11.08 -12.31 9.39
CA LYS A 409 11.07 -12.58 10.83
C LYS A 409 12.07 -13.71 11.11
N PHE A 410 13.03 -13.51 12.00
CA PHE A 410 14.17 -14.41 12.20
C PHE A 410 14.28 -14.95 13.62
#